data_AF-A0AAV6XE96-F1
#
_entry.id   AF-A0AAV6XE96-F1
#
_cell.length_a   1.000
_cell.length_b   1.000
_cell.length_c   1.000
_cell.angle_alpha   90.00
_cell.angle_beta   90.00
_cell.angle_gamma   90.00
#
_symmetry.space_group_name_H-M   'P 1'
#
loop_
_entity.id
_entity.type
_entity.pdbx_description
1 polymer ?
#
loop_
_entity_poly.entity_id
_entity_poly.type
_entity_poly.pdbx_seq_one_letter_code
_entity_poly.pdbx_strand_id
1 'polypeptide(L)'
;MGSSLQLFLALSLAMAAILLLGRLLLSWWVMPYLAYRKLKSNGFSGPKPSFPLGNLNDMKKLKNTDSTSSSLSTISNDIHSTAFPYFSQWQKSHGKVFIYWIGTEPFLYIADPEFLKQMTADIKGKNWGKPNVFKYDREPMFGNGLVMVEAEDWVRHRHTITPAFSPANLKAMSSLMVDSATNMLDRWTGLINSGHPEIDVEREIMSTAGEIIAKMSFGMCYETGTKVFEKLRDMQITLFNSNRYVGVPFGKFLNPRKTLKAKALGKEIDALLRSIITDRSSKPSTGEPEKDLLGVLLVENTVDGRKKRALTTEEVVDECKTLFFAGHETTALALTWTLLLLGLHPEWQNQLREEIKEVLGDGKMIDATKLGGLRKMGWVMNEVLRLYPSAPNVQRQARQDIQVDKLLFPTAPTFGSMLFP
;
A
#
# COMPACT_ATOMS: atom_id res chain seq x y z
N MET A 1 3.81 -60.45 1.86
CA MET A 1 4.24 -59.12 2.37
C MET A 1 3.82 -57.95 1.47
N GLY A 2 3.75 -58.10 0.13
CA GLY A 2 3.32 -57.01 -0.76
C GLY A 2 1.85 -56.56 -0.63
N SER A 3 0.91 -57.50 -0.44
CA SER A 3 -0.53 -57.20 -0.38
C SER A 3 -0.95 -56.48 0.91
N SER A 4 -0.37 -56.84 2.05
CA SER A 4 -0.62 -56.19 3.34
C SER A 4 -0.08 -54.76 3.38
N LEU A 5 1.09 -54.52 2.76
CA LEU A 5 1.66 -53.18 2.65
C LEU A 5 0.82 -52.27 1.73
N GLN A 6 0.34 -52.80 0.60
CA GLN A 6 -0.56 -52.08 -0.30
C GLN A 6 -1.89 -51.72 0.35
N LEU A 7 -2.49 -52.64 1.13
CA LEU A 7 -3.73 -52.37 1.86
C LEU A 7 -3.53 -51.29 2.93
N PHE A 8 -2.41 -51.33 3.66
CA PHE A 8 -2.07 -50.30 4.66
C PHE A 8 -1.84 -48.91 4.02
N LEU A 9 -1.15 -48.86 2.88
CA LEU A 9 -0.98 -47.63 2.09
C LEU A 9 -2.33 -47.09 1.59
N ALA A 10 -3.21 -47.94 1.09
CA ALA A 10 -4.53 -47.53 0.64
C ALA A 10 -5.40 -46.98 1.79
N LEU A 11 -5.40 -47.64 2.95
CA LEU A 11 -6.14 -47.20 4.13
C LEU A 11 -5.60 -45.88 4.70
N SER A 12 -4.27 -45.71 4.74
CA SER A 12 -3.65 -44.45 5.19
C SER A 12 -3.93 -43.29 4.25
N LEU A 13 -3.89 -43.50 2.93
CA LEU A 13 -4.29 -42.50 1.92
C LEU A 13 -5.77 -42.14 2.04
N ALA A 14 -6.65 -43.14 2.22
CA ALA A 14 -8.08 -42.91 2.41
C ALA A 14 -8.36 -42.10 3.69
N MET A 15 -7.70 -42.44 4.80
CA MET A 15 -7.81 -41.70 6.06
C MET A 15 -7.32 -40.26 5.90
N ALA A 16 -6.18 -40.05 5.22
CA ALA A 16 -5.65 -38.71 4.94
C ALA A 16 -6.62 -37.90 4.06
N ALA A 17 -7.25 -38.52 3.06
CA ALA A 17 -8.24 -37.88 2.21
C ALA A 17 -9.50 -37.48 2.99
N ILE A 18 -9.99 -38.33 3.89
CA ILE A 18 -11.14 -38.02 4.76
C ILE A 18 -10.82 -36.85 5.70
N LEU A 19 -9.64 -36.86 6.34
CA LEU A 19 -9.20 -35.77 7.22
C LEU A 19 -9.06 -34.45 6.45
N LEU A 20 -8.53 -34.51 5.22
CA LEU A 20 -8.41 -33.33 4.36
C LEU A 20 -9.78 -32.81 3.92
N LEU A 21 -10.70 -33.68 3.52
CA LEU A 21 -12.07 -33.31 3.17
C LEU A 21 -12.81 -32.70 4.35
N GLY A 22 -12.69 -33.31 5.54
CA GLY A 22 -13.25 -32.78 6.78
C GLY A 22 -12.71 -31.39 7.11
N ARG A 23 -11.40 -31.18 6.94
CA ARG A 23 -10.76 -29.86 7.13
C ARG A 23 -11.22 -28.84 6.10
N LEU A 24 -11.40 -29.24 4.84
CA LEU A 24 -11.95 -28.37 3.80
C LEU A 24 -13.40 -27.99 4.13
N LEU A 25 -14.28 -28.95 4.47
CA LEU A 25 -15.67 -28.66 4.84
C LEU A 25 -15.77 -27.72 6.05
N LEU A 26 -14.95 -27.99 7.07
CA LEU A 26 -14.91 -27.17 8.28
C LEU A 26 -14.46 -25.74 7.98
N SER A 27 -13.38 -25.58 7.21
CA SER A 27 -12.79 -24.26 6.91
C SER A 27 -13.57 -23.48 5.84
N TRP A 28 -14.12 -24.16 4.83
CA TRP A 28 -14.82 -23.54 3.72
C TRP A 28 -16.30 -23.28 4.00
N TRP A 29 -17.00 -24.07 4.83
CA TRP A 29 -18.43 -23.85 5.10
C TRP A 29 -18.76 -23.69 6.57
N VAL A 30 -18.40 -24.64 7.43
CA VAL A 30 -18.95 -24.70 8.79
C VAL A 30 -18.51 -23.51 9.63
N MET A 31 -17.20 -23.30 9.80
CA MET A 31 -16.66 -22.19 10.59
C MET A 31 -17.08 -20.81 10.07
N PRO A 32 -16.92 -20.48 8.77
CA PRO A 32 -17.34 -19.17 8.28
C PRO A 32 -18.85 -18.96 8.37
N TYR A 33 -19.67 -20.00 8.19
CA TYR A 33 -21.13 -19.88 8.36
C TYR A 33 -21.54 -19.66 9.82
N LEU A 34 -20.89 -20.33 10.78
CA LEU A 34 -21.11 -20.09 12.21
C LEU A 34 -20.74 -18.64 12.58
N ALA A 35 -19.60 -18.15 12.08
CA ALA A 35 -19.19 -16.76 12.28
C ALA A 35 -20.18 -15.77 11.66
N TYR A 36 -20.66 -16.04 10.44
CA TYR A 36 -21.71 -15.24 9.79
C TYR A 36 -23.00 -15.18 10.62
N ARG A 37 -23.45 -16.32 11.17
CA ARG A 37 -24.64 -16.34 12.05
C ARG A 37 -24.43 -15.54 13.33
N LYS A 38 -23.26 -15.66 13.96
CA LYS A 38 -22.91 -14.91 15.18
C LYS A 38 -22.86 -13.39 14.93
N LEU A 39 -22.26 -12.99 13.81
CA LEU A 39 -22.25 -11.61 13.35
C LEU A 39 -23.66 -11.06 13.16
N LYS A 40 -24.51 -11.82 12.47
CA LYS A 40 -25.90 -11.43 12.22
C LYS A 40 -26.71 -11.33 13.52
N SER A 41 -26.49 -12.24 14.48
CA SER A 41 -27.15 -12.16 15.80
C SER A 41 -26.70 -10.98 16.64
N ASN A 42 -25.47 -10.49 16.44
CA ASN A 42 -24.95 -9.29 17.09
C ASN A 42 -25.41 -7.98 16.42
N GLY A 43 -26.31 -8.03 15.44
CA GLY A 43 -26.88 -6.86 14.78
C GLY A 43 -26.14 -6.37 13.54
N PHE A 44 -25.08 -7.07 13.10
CA PHE A 44 -24.39 -6.69 11.87
C PHE A 44 -25.20 -7.06 10.62
N SER A 45 -25.26 -6.11 9.68
CA SER A 45 -25.85 -6.29 8.36
C SER A 45 -24.79 -6.22 7.25
N GLY A 46 -25.16 -6.56 6.02
CA GLY A 46 -24.27 -6.49 4.87
C GLY A 46 -24.68 -7.44 3.74
N PRO A 47 -23.94 -7.43 2.62
CA PRO A 47 -24.18 -8.34 1.50
C PRO A 47 -24.06 -9.81 1.94
N LYS A 48 -24.95 -10.67 1.44
CA LYS A 48 -24.98 -12.09 1.79
C LYS A 48 -23.72 -12.79 1.22
N PRO A 49 -22.86 -13.43 2.03
CA PRO A 49 -21.68 -14.12 1.53
C PRO A 49 -22.01 -15.47 0.89
N SER A 50 -21.19 -15.90 -0.07
CA SER A 50 -21.19 -17.23 -0.67
C SER A 50 -19.85 -17.94 -0.40
N PHE A 51 -19.79 -18.73 0.66
CA PHE A 51 -18.56 -19.42 1.03
C PHE A 51 -18.19 -20.56 0.05
N PRO A 52 -16.88 -20.78 -0.21
CA PRO A 52 -15.73 -20.20 0.50
C PRO A 52 -15.27 -18.83 -0.03
N LEU A 53 -15.90 -18.29 -1.07
CA LEU A 53 -15.46 -17.07 -1.75
C LEU A 53 -15.95 -15.77 -1.07
N GLY A 54 -16.92 -15.86 -0.16
CA GLY A 54 -17.49 -14.68 0.49
C GLY A 54 -18.22 -13.81 -0.54
N ASN A 55 -17.82 -12.54 -0.66
CA ASN A 55 -18.38 -11.59 -1.62
C ASN A 55 -17.48 -11.34 -2.84
N LEU A 56 -16.38 -12.10 -3.02
CA LEU A 56 -15.41 -11.87 -4.10
C LEU A 56 -16.04 -11.88 -5.50
N ASN A 57 -17.01 -12.75 -5.75
CA ASN A 57 -17.71 -12.82 -7.03
C ASN A 57 -18.57 -11.57 -7.30
N ASP A 58 -19.26 -11.06 -6.27
CA ASP A 58 -20.08 -9.85 -6.39
C ASP A 58 -19.19 -8.63 -6.65
N MET A 59 -18.08 -8.50 -5.91
CA MET A 59 -17.08 -7.43 -6.13
C MET A 59 -16.56 -7.43 -7.56
N LYS A 60 -16.25 -8.63 -8.10
CA LYS A 60 -15.79 -8.78 -9.49
C LYS A 60 -16.88 -8.40 -10.49
N LYS A 61 -18.10 -8.88 -10.30
CA LYS A 61 -19.23 -8.62 -11.19
C LYS A 61 -19.49 -7.11 -11.29
N LEU A 62 -19.59 -6.43 -10.14
CA LEU A 62 -19.88 -5.00 -10.06
C LEU A 62 -18.77 -4.15 -10.67
N LYS A 63 -17.50 -4.52 -10.44
CA LYS A 63 -16.38 -3.83 -11.08
C LYS A 63 -16.41 -3.91 -12.61
N ASN A 64 -16.81 -5.06 -13.16
CA ASN A 64 -16.88 -5.23 -14.61
C ASN A 64 -18.06 -4.45 -15.22
N THR A 65 -19.22 -4.42 -14.55
CA THR A 65 -20.41 -3.70 -15.03
C THR A 65 -20.17 -2.19 -15.15
N ASP A 66 -19.51 -1.57 -14.17
CA ASP A 66 -19.26 -0.13 -14.20
C ASP A 66 -18.18 0.25 -15.23
N SER A 67 -17.17 -0.61 -15.44
CA SER A 67 -16.12 -0.38 -16.45
C SER A 67 -16.63 -0.33 -17.89
N THR A 68 -17.81 -0.90 -18.17
CA THR A 68 -18.45 -0.86 -19.49
C THR A 68 -19.33 0.37 -19.72
N SER A 69 -19.50 1.25 -18.72
CA SER A 69 -20.52 2.32 -18.74
C SER A 69 -20.01 3.75 -18.95
N SER A 70 -18.69 4.01 -18.90
CA SER A 70 -18.20 5.39 -18.81
C SER A 70 -17.71 5.96 -20.16
N SER A 71 -18.64 6.50 -20.96
CA SER A 71 -18.35 7.66 -21.81
C SER A 71 -18.79 8.91 -21.04
N LEU A 72 -17.97 9.40 -20.10
CA LEU A 72 -18.31 10.60 -19.33
C LEU A 72 -17.58 11.80 -19.92
N SER A 73 -18.36 12.75 -20.46
CA SER A 73 -17.91 14.08 -20.90
C SER A 73 -17.65 15.05 -19.73
N THR A 74 -17.87 14.61 -18.49
CA THR A 74 -17.71 15.44 -17.28
C THR A 74 -16.94 14.65 -16.22
N ILE A 75 -15.85 15.24 -15.72
CA ILE A 75 -15.02 14.66 -14.66
C ILE A 75 -15.81 14.71 -13.35
N SER A 76 -16.27 13.56 -12.87
CA SER A 76 -16.84 13.45 -11.53
C SER A 76 -15.72 13.37 -10.49
N ASN A 77 -15.79 14.21 -9.47
CA ASN A 77 -14.88 14.14 -8.31
C ASN A 77 -15.23 12.98 -7.35
N ASP A 78 -16.32 12.24 -7.57
CA ASP A 78 -16.65 11.03 -6.80
C ASP A 78 -15.84 9.83 -7.32
N ILE A 79 -14.58 9.75 -6.91
CA ILE A 79 -13.70 8.64 -7.30
C ILE A 79 -14.00 7.35 -6.55
N HIS A 80 -14.59 7.43 -5.34
CA HIS A 80 -14.82 6.25 -4.53
C HIS A 80 -15.83 5.33 -5.20
N SER A 81 -16.90 5.89 -5.78
CA SER A 81 -17.86 5.11 -6.58
C SER A 81 -17.22 4.45 -7.81
N THR A 82 -16.24 5.10 -8.43
CA THR A 82 -15.55 4.60 -9.62
C THR A 82 -14.52 3.51 -9.28
N ALA A 83 -13.71 3.74 -8.24
CA ALA A 83 -12.66 2.84 -7.80
C ALA A 83 -13.21 1.62 -7.05
N PHE A 84 -14.27 1.82 -6.26
CA PHE A 84 -14.89 0.82 -5.39
C PHE A 84 -16.42 0.78 -5.56
N PRO A 85 -16.90 0.41 -6.77
CA PRO A 85 -18.33 0.47 -7.08
C PRO A 85 -19.19 -0.42 -6.19
N TYR A 86 -18.64 -1.56 -5.77
CA TYR A 86 -19.29 -2.47 -4.83
C TYR A 86 -19.49 -1.85 -3.44
N PHE A 87 -18.55 -1.05 -2.93
CA PHE A 87 -18.76 -0.35 -1.66
C PHE A 87 -19.80 0.76 -1.80
N SER A 88 -19.76 1.52 -2.90
CA SER A 88 -20.79 2.53 -3.18
C SER A 88 -22.20 1.92 -3.26
N GLN A 89 -22.34 0.77 -3.92
CA GLN A 89 -23.63 0.07 -3.98
C GLN A 89 -24.06 -0.48 -2.62
N TRP A 90 -23.18 -1.17 -1.90
CA TRP A 90 -23.51 -1.75 -0.59
C TRP A 90 -23.79 -0.69 0.47
N GLN A 91 -23.13 0.47 0.39
CA GLN A 91 -23.42 1.59 1.28
C GLN A 91 -24.85 2.11 1.08
N LYS A 92 -25.36 2.12 -0.16
CA LYS A 92 -26.76 2.49 -0.44
C LYS A 92 -27.77 1.49 0.16
N SER A 93 -27.43 0.20 0.22
CA SER A 93 -28.35 -0.84 0.70
C SER A 93 -28.18 -1.21 2.19
N HIS A 94 -27.01 -0.99 2.77
CA HIS A 94 -26.65 -1.43 4.12
C HIS A 94 -26.20 -0.29 5.05
N GLY A 95 -26.15 0.95 4.55
CA GLY A 95 -25.70 2.11 5.31
C GLY A 95 -24.17 2.24 5.36
N LYS A 96 -23.67 3.10 6.25
CA LYS A 96 -22.24 3.46 6.34
C LYS A 96 -21.40 2.46 7.13
N VAL A 97 -22.03 1.49 7.80
CA VAL A 97 -21.35 0.46 8.60
C VAL A 97 -21.96 -0.90 8.27
N PHE A 98 -21.18 -1.78 7.66
CA PHE A 98 -21.64 -3.12 7.27
C PHE A 98 -20.50 -4.13 7.17
N ILE A 99 -20.85 -5.42 7.23
CA ILE A 99 -19.92 -6.53 7.09
C ILE A 99 -19.94 -7.05 5.66
N TYR A 100 -18.77 -7.22 5.06
CA TYR A 100 -18.58 -8.00 3.84
C TYR A 100 -17.51 -9.08 4.06
N TRP A 101 -17.32 -9.99 3.12
CA TRP A 101 -16.43 -11.14 3.27
C TRP A 101 -15.44 -11.24 2.12
N ILE A 102 -14.15 -11.35 2.45
CA ILE A 102 -13.07 -11.69 1.52
C ILE A 102 -12.72 -13.15 1.77
N GLY A 103 -13.20 -14.04 0.92
CA GLY A 103 -13.12 -15.47 1.16
C GLY A 103 -13.91 -15.87 2.40
N THR A 104 -13.24 -16.48 3.39
CA THR A 104 -13.82 -16.86 4.68
C THR A 104 -13.52 -15.86 5.80
N GLU A 105 -12.88 -14.74 5.47
CA GLU A 105 -12.56 -13.67 6.41
C GLU A 105 -13.63 -12.57 6.31
N PRO A 106 -14.36 -12.25 7.39
CA PRO A 106 -15.24 -11.08 7.41
C PRO A 106 -14.40 -9.81 7.41
N PHE A 107 -14.99 -8.69 7.02
CA PHE A 107 -14.41 -7.34 7.00
C PHE A 107 -15.51 -6.36 7.39
N LEU A 108 -15.18 -5.38 8.22
CA LEU A 108 -16.10 -4.32 8.61
C LEU A 108 -15.80 -3.05 7.81
N TYR A 109 -16.71 -2.67 6.94
CA TYR A 109 -16.64 -1.40 6.24
C TYR A 109 -17.16 -0.29 7.16
N ILE A 110 -16.41 0.81 7.30
CA ILE A 110 -16.79 1.94 8.14
C ILE A 110 -16.58 3.23 7.34
N ALA A 111 -17.68 3.87 6.92
CA ALA A 111 -17.71 5.20 6.32
C ALA A 111 -18.42 6.22 7.23
N ASP A 112 -18.62 5.90 8.50
CA ASP A 112 -19.21 6.79 9.50
C ASP A 112 -18.11 7.36 10.42
N PRO A 113 -17.82 8.68 10.36
CA PRO A 113 -16.77 9.30 11.16
C PRO A 113 -16.98 9.21 12.68
N GLU A 114 -18.24 9.29 13.15
CA GLU A 114 -18.51 9.20 14.59
C GLU A 114 -18.31 7.78 15.09
N PHE A 115 -18.76 6.79 14.29
CA PHE A 115 -18.51 5.38 14.58
C PHE A 115 -17.00 5.08 14.62
N LEU A 116 -16.25 5.61 13.65
CA LEU A 116 -14.80 5.47 13.58
C LEU A 116 -14.11 6.08 14.81
N LYS A 117 -14.54 7.28 15.23
CA LYS A 117 -13.99 7.98 16.38
C LYS A 117 -14.24 7.21 17.69
N GLN A 118 -15.46 6.70 17.90
CA GLN A 118 -15.77 5.89 19.07
C GLN A 118 -14.91 4.62 19.11
N MET A 119 -14.86 3.89 17.99
CA MET A 119 -14.12 2.64 17.88
C MET A 119 -12.62 2.83 18.16
N THR A 120 -12.04 3.94 17.67
CA THR A 120 -10.62 4.26 17.89
C THR A 120 -10.32 4.77 19.30
N ALA A 121 -11.30 5.38 19.98
CA ALA A 121 -11.17 5.81 21.37
C ALA A 121 -11.18 4.63 22.35
N ASP A 122 -12.03 3.62 22.11
CA ASP A 122 -12.21 2.47 23.01
C ASP A 122 -11.02 1.50 23.01
N ILE A 123 -10.20 1.50 21.95
CA ILE A 123 -9.08 0.59 21.79
C ILE A 123 -7.76 1.33 21.75
N LYS A 124 -6.92 1.05 22.75
CA LYS A 124 -5.52 1.48 22.76
C LYS A 124 -4.81 1.03 21.48
N GLY A 125 -4.04 1.93 20.87
CA GLY A 125 -3.31 1.70 19.61
C GLY A 125 -2.63 0.33 19.48
N LYS A 126 -2.04 -0.19 20.56
CA LYS A 126 -1.36 -1.50 20.62
C LYS A 126 -2.25 -2.72 20.31
N ASN A 127 -3.57 -2.57 20.44
CA ASN A 127 -4.55 -3.63 20.22
C ASN A 127 -5.11 -3.59 18.79
N TRP A 128 -4.64 -2.65 17.96
CA TRP A 128 -4.85 -2.64 16.52
C TRP A 128 -3.68 -3.31 15.81
N GLY A 129 -3.96 -4.44 15.17
CA GLY A 129 -3.03 -5.13 14.31
C GLY A 129 -3.21 -4.78 12.83
N LYS A 130 -2.25 -5.25 12.03
CA LYS A 130 -2.39 -5.36 10.59
C LYS A 130 -3.11 -6.67 10.25
N PRO A 131 -3.91 -6.71 9.17
CA PRO A 131 -4.67 -7.91 8.86
C PRO A 131 -3.79 -9.10 8.48
N ASN A 132 -3.93 -10.19 9.22
CA ASN A 132 -3.19 -11.44 8.98
C ASN A 132 -3.44 -12.00 7.56
N VAL A 133 -4.65 -11.77 7.01
CA VAL A 133 -5.02 -12.23 5.67
C VAL A 133 -4.14 -11.64 4.56
N PHE A 134 -3.63 -10.42 4.74
CA PHE A 134 -2.72 -9.78 3.78
C PHE A 134 -1.25 -10.04 4.07
N LYS A 135 -0.89 -10.41 5.31
CA LYS A 135 0.50 -10.68 5.72
C LYS A 135 1.18 -11.66 4.78
N TYR A 136 0.56 -12.83 4.56
CA TYR A 136 1.13 -13.88 3.71
C TYR A 136 0.88 -13.69 2.22
N ASP A 137 -0.08 -12.86 1.83
CA ASP A 137 -0.36 -12.59 0.42
C ASP A 137 0.63 -11.55 -0.13
N ARG A 138 0.95 -10.53 0.68
CA ARG A 138 1.83 -9.41 0.31
C ARG A 138 3.29 -9.59 0.70
N GLU A 139 3.64 -10.71 1.34
CA GLU A 139 5.03 -11.07 1.68
C GLU A 139 6.01 -10.89 0.49
N PRO A 140 5.71 -11.33 -0.76
CA PRO A 140 6.66 -11.11 -1.86
C PRO A 140 6.94 -9.64 -2.18
N MET A 141 6.03 -8.73 -1.83
CA MET A 141 6.13 -7.30 -2.12
C MET A 141 6.79 -6.51 -1.00
N PHE A 142 6.54 -6.87 0.26
CA PHE A 142 6.97 -6.07 1.41
C PHE A 142 7.81 -6.83 2.43
N GLY A 143 7.83 -8.17 2.38
CA GLY A 143 8.46 -9.00 3.42
C GLY A 143 8.06 -8.56 4.83
N ASN A 144 9.07 -8.32 5.68
CA ASN A 144 8.93 -7.75 7.02
C ASN A 144 9.20 -6.24 7.08
N GLY A 145 8.95 -5.52 5.98
CA GLY A 145 9.09 -4.07 5.93
C GLY A 145 8.02 -3.32 6.73
N LEU A 146 8.19 -2.01 6.90
CA LEU A 146 7.42 -1.18 7.83
C LEU A 146 5.90 -1.23 7.58
N VAL A 147 5.49 -1.46 6.32
CA VAL A 147 4.08 -1.60 5.92
C VAL A 147 3.45 -2.90 6.44
N MET A 148 4.22 -3.95 6.73
CA MET A 148 3.70 -5.26 7.16
C MET A 148 4.13 -5.70 8.57
N VAL A 149 5.27 -5.24 9.08
CA VAL A 149 5.78 -5.58 10.43
C VAL A 149 4.90 -5.04 11.56
N GLU A 150 4.86 -5.71 12.71
CA GLU A 150 3.96 -5.37 13.84
C GLU A 150 4.71 -5.30 15.18
N ALA A 151 4.03 -4.77 16.21
CA ALA A 151 4.47 -4.78 17.60
C ALA A 151 5.90 -4.24 17.81
N GLU A 152 6.72 -4.92 18.60
CA GLU A 152 8.07 -4.49 18.96
C GLU A 152 9.00 -4.37 17.74
N ASP A 153 8.84 -5.24 16.74
CA ASP A 153 9.61 -5.13 15.50
C ASP A 153 9.21 -3.88 14.71
N TRP A 154 7.93 -3.53 14.68
CA TRP A 154 7.50 -2.26 14.09
C TRP A 154 8.10 -1.06 14.82
N VAL A 155 8.13 -1.08 16.16
CA VAL A 155 8.76 -0.01 16.95
C VAL A 155 10.25 0.08 16.63
N ARG A 156 10.96 -1.05 16.54
CA ARG A 156 12.37 -1.12 16.16
C ARG A 156 12.61 -0.54 14.78
N HIS A 157 11.92 -1.05 13.76
CA HIS A 157 12.07 -0.59 12.37
C HIS A 157 11.74 0.91 12.24
N ARG A 158 10.63 1.36 12.83
CA ARG A 158 10.23 2.77 12.81
C ARG A 158 11.29 3.65 13.46
N HIS A 159 11.84 3.24 14.58
CA HIS A 159 12.89 3.98 15.27
C HIS A 159 14.15 4.12 14.41
N THR A 160 14.58 3.05 13.75
CA THR A 160 15.78 3.05 12.89
C THR A 160 15.62 3.91 11.64
N ILE A 161 14.43 3.92 11.02
CA ILE A 161 14.18 4.63 9.76
C ILE A 161 13.88 6.12 9.97
N THR A 162 13.21 6.49 11.06
CA THR A 162 12.73 7.87 11.29
C THR A 162 13.83 8.96 11.19
N PRO A 163 15.05 8.77 11.73
CA PRO A 163 16.13 9.75 11.63
C PRO A 163 16.49 10.16 10.20
N ALA A 164 16.35 9.26 9.23
CA ALA A 164 16.61 9.55 7.83
C ALA A 164 15.67 10.64 7.26
N PHE A 165 14.49 10.81 7.86
CA PHE A 165 13.51 11.84 7.51
C PHE A 165 13.56 13.05 8.46
N SER A 166 14.68 13.28 9.15
CA SER A 166 14.87 14.48 9.98
C SER A 166 14.87 15.76 9.14
N PRO A 167 14.51 16.94 9.70
CA PRO A 167 14.53 18.20 8.96
C PRO A 167 15.87 18.53 8.29
N ALA A 168 16.99 18.16 8.93
CA ALA A 168 18.32 18.37 8.37
C ALA A 168 18.56 17.51 7.12
N ASN A 169 18.14 16.24 7.14
CA ASN A 169 18.26 15.34 6.00
C ASN A 169 17.29 15.73 4.88
N LEU A 170 16.05 16.10 5.20
CA LEU A 170 15.08 16.60 4.21
C LEU A 170 15.59 17.86 3.51
N LYS A 171 16.22 18.80 4.25
CA LYS A 171 16.87 19.97 3.67
C LYS A 171 18.06 19.60 2.76
N ALA A 172 18.81 18.56 3.10
CA ALA A 172 19.88 18.08 2.24
C ALA A 172 19.35 17.38 0.98
N MET A 173 18.23 16.68 1.09
CA MET A 173 17.57 15.98 -0.02
C MET A 173 16.84 16.93 -0.98
N SER A 174 16.42 18.11 -0.52
CA SER A 174 15.63 19.03 -1.33
C SER A 174 16.35 19.49 -2.60
N SER A 175 17.68 19.67 -2.57
CA SER A 175 18.43 20.02 -3.77
C SER A 175 18.32 18.94 -4.84
N LEU A 176 18.41 17.66 -4.46
CA LEU A 176 18.24 16.54 -5.39
C LEU A 176 16.84 16.50 -5.99
N MET A 177 15.81 16.83 -5.19
CA MET A 177 14.43 16.94 -5.70
C MET A 177 14.29 18.06 -6.73
N VAL A 178 14.88 19.23 -6.44
CA VAL A 178 14.87 20.40 -7.33
C VAL A 178 15.61 20.08 -8.64
N ASP A 179 16.76 19.43 -8.56
CA ASP A 179 17.54 19.04 -9.74
C ASP A 179 16.74 18.09 -10.65
N SER A 180 16.14 17.05 -10.07
CA SER A 180 15.30 16.10 -10.84
C SER A 180 14.06 16.77 -11.43
N ALA A 181 13.41 17.69 -10.70
CA ALA A 181 12.27 18.46 -11.22
C ALA A 181 12.70 19.42 -12.34
N THR A 182 13.86 20.07 -12.20
CA THR A 182 14.40 20.98 -13.22
C THR A 182 14.72 20.22 -14.50
N ASN A 183 15.38 19.06 -14.41
CA ASN A 183 15.65 18.20 -15.56
C ASN A 183 14.37 17.80 -16.28
N MET A 184 13.31 17.43 -15.55
CA MET A 184 12.00 17.13 -16.14
C MET A 184 11.45 18.34 -16.90
N LEU A 185 11.47 19.53 -16.29
CA LEU A 185 10.97 20.77 -16.92
C LEU A 185 11.78 21.19 -18.15
N ASP A 186 13.10 20.99 -18.13
CA ASP A 186 13.96 21.26 -19.30
C ASP A 186 13.60 20.34 -20.47
N ARG A 187 13.33 19.06 -20.21
CA ARG A 187 12.81 18.13 -21.23
C ARG A 187 11.46 18.58 -21.77
N TRP A 188 10.53 18.95 -20.90
CA TRP A 188 9.21 19.45 -21.30
C TRP A 188 9.33 20.69 -22.19
N THR A 189 10.21 21.62 -21.83
CA THR A 189 10.50 22.82 -22.60
C THR A 189 11.07 22.47 -23.98
N GLY A 190 11.98 21.50 -24.06
CA GLY A 190 12.51 20.99 -25.33
C GLY A 190 11.44 20.37 -26.24
N LEU A 191 10.50 19.59 -25.66
CA LEU A 191 9.38 18.99 -26.40
C LEU A 191 8.42 20.07 -26.94
N ILE A 192 8.05 21.03 -26.10
CA ILE A 192 7.19 22.15 -26.50
C ILE A 192 7.84 22.96 -27.63
N ASN A 193 9.13 23.28 -27.49
CA ASN A 193 9.89 24.04 -28.49
C ASN A 193 10.11 23.29 -29.81
N SER A 194 10.02 21.95 -29.81
CA SER A 194 10.13 21.11 -31.01
C SER A 194 8.78 20.85 -31.69
N GLY A 195 7.70 21.48 -31.23
CA GLY A 195 6.37 21.38 -31.84
C GLY A 195 5.52 20.23 -31.30
N HIS A 196 5.88 19.64 -30.16
CA HIS A 196 5.09 18.64 -29.44
C HIS A 196 4.49 19.26 -28.15
N PRO A 197 3.34 19.96 -28.24
CA PRO A 197 2.79 20.71 -27.10
C PRO A 197 2.08 19.83 -26.06
N GLU A 198 1.82 18.55 -26.38
CA GLU A 198 1.10 17.63 -25.49
C GLU A 198 2.07 16.80 -24.65
N ILE A 199 1.83 16.80 -23.33
CA ILE A 199 2.67 16.09 -22.36
C ILE A 199 1.79 15.13 -21.57
N ASP A 200 2.20 13.87 -21.55
CA ASP A 200 1.63 12.84 -20.67
C ASP A 200 2.16 13.03 -19.25
N VAL A 201 1.40 13.81 -18.47
CA VAL A 201 1.79 14.22 -17.11
C VAL A 201 1.98 13.02 -16.19
N GLU A 202 1.11 11.99 -16.26
CA GLU A 202 1.20 10.82 -15.39
C GLU A 202 2.55 10.11 -15.59
N ARG A 203 2.90 9.83 -16.85
CA ARG A 203 4.15 9.14 -17.19
C ARG A 203 5.38 9.93 -16.75
N GLU A 204 5.39 11.23 -17.01
CA GLU A 204 6.53 12.10 -16.70
C GLU A 204 6.71 12.24 -15.18
N ILE A 205 5.63 12.50 -14.45
CA ILE A 205 5.65 12.64 -12.99
C ILE A 205 6.01 11.30 -12.32
N MET A 206 5.51 10.17 -12.83
CA MET A 206 5.94 8.84 -12.37
C MET A 206 7.46 8.67 -12.56
N SER A 207 7.99 9.01 -13.73
CA SER A 207 9.43 8.92 -13.99
C SER A 207 10.23 9.75 -12.99
N THR A 208 9.86 11.02 -12.80
CA THR A 208 10.56 11.95 -11.90
C THR A 208 10.44 11.56 -10.43
N ALA A 209 9.26 11.13 -9.96
CA ALA A 209 9.11 10.62 -8.60
C ALA A 209 10.00 9.39 -8.34
N GLY A 210 10.14 8.53 -9.36
CA GLY A 210 11.01 7.35 -9.31
C GLY A 210 12.49 7.73 -9.23
N GLU A 211 12.91 8.71 -10.02
CA GLU A 211 14.27 9.26 -9.95
C GLU A 211 14.58 9.86 -8.58
N ILE A 212 13.66 10.67 -8.06
CA ILE A 212 13.80 11.32 -6.76
C ILE A 212 13.97 10.27 -5.65
N ILE A 213 13.06 9.28 -5.56
CA ILE A 213 13.16 8.28 -4.50
C ILE A 213 14.39 7.37 -4.66
N ALA A 214 14.80 7.05 -5.89
CA ALA A 214 16.01 6.27 -6.16
C ALA A 214 17.29 7.02 -5.72
N LYS A 215 17.39 8.32 -6.03
CA LYS A 215 18.50 9.18 -5.59
C LYS A 215 18.53 9.35 -4.07
N MET A 216 17.39 9.71 -3.47
CA MET A 216 17.33 10.00 -2.04
C MET A 216 17.48 8.77 -1.16
N SER A 217 16.95 7.62 -1.61
CA SER A 217 16.94 6.44 -0.77
C SER A 217 18.21 5.60 -0.90
N PHE A 218 18.91 5.67 -2.04
CA PHE A 218 20.00 4.74 -2.36
C PHE A 218 21.24 5.38 -2.98
N GLY A 219 21.24 6.70 -3.21
CA GLY A 219 22.34 7.37 -3.92
C GLY A 219 22.54 6.83 -5.35
N MET A 220 21.49 6.28 -5.95
CA MET A 220 21.57 5.54 -7.21
C MET A 220 21.35 6.38 -8.47
N CYS A 221 21.85 5.87 -9.59
CA CYS A 221 21.46 6.31 -10.92
C CYS A 221 20.07 5.75 -11.29
N TYR A 222 19.32 6.52 -12.07
CA TYR A 222 17.92 6.25 -12.42
C TYR A 222 17.72 4.92 -13.17
N GLU A 223 18.67 4.48 -14.00
CA GLU A 223 18.46 3.28 -14.83
C GLU A 223 18.32 1.99 -14.00
N THR A 224 19.07 1.87 -12.90
CA THR A 224 18.97 0.72 -11.98
C THR A 224 17.65 0.75 -11.21
N GLY A 225 17.22 1.94 -10.77
CA GLY A 225 15.93 2.13 -10.09
C GLY A 225 14.72 1.78 -10.97
N THR A 226 14.78 2.12 -12.26
CA THR A 226 13.70 1.86 -13.24
C THR A 226 13.27 0.39 -13.26
N LYS A 227 14.24 -0.54 -13.29
CA LYS A 227 13.96 -1.99 -13.26
C LYS A 227 13.26 -2.44 -11.97
N VAL A 228 13.60 -1.82 -10.84
CA VAL A 228 12.96 -2.10 -9.54
C VAL A 228 11.50 -1.61 -9.57
N PHE A 229 11.24 -0.40 -10.08
CA PHE A 229 9.89 0.15 -10.20
C PHE A 229 8.99 -0.67 -11.11
N GLU A 230 9.48 -1.06 -12.29
CA GLU A 230 8.73 -1.91 -13.23
C GLU A 230 8.29 -3.22 -12.56
N LYS A 231 9.21 -3.89 -11.83
CA LYS A 231 8.90 -5.13 -11.12
C LYS A 231 7.97 -4.93 -9.93
N LEU A 232 8.10 -3.83 -9.20
CA LEU A 232 7.18 -3.47 -8.10
C LEU A 232 5.77 -3.19 -8.63
N ARG A 233 5.64 -2.53 -9.79
CA ARG A 233 4.35 -2.31 -10.46
C ARG A 233 3.74 -3.63 -10.95
N ASP A 234 4.54 -4.50 -11.56
CA ASP A 234 4.11 -5.85 -11.93
C ASP A 234 3.67 -6.69 -10.73
N MET A 235 4.37 -6.54 -9.59
CA MET A 235 4.02 -7.16 -8.33
C MET A 235 2.68 -6.65 -7.82
N GLN A 236 2.49 -5.34 -7.77
CA GLN A 236 1.24 -4.72 -7.36
C GLN A 236 0.08 -5.15 -8.26
N ILE A 237 0.22 -5.11 -9.59
CA ILE A 237 -0.81 -5.62 -10.51
C ILE A 237 -1.10 -7.09 -10.21
N THR A 238 -0.08 -7.90 -9.92
CA THR A 238 -0.24 -9.33 -9.62
C THR A 238 -0.95 -9.59 -8.28
N LEU A 239 -0.74 -8.75 -7.26
CA LEU A 239 -1.29 -8.89 -5.91
C LEU A 239 -2.64 -8.21 -5.70
N PHE A 240 -2.88 -7.05 -6.33
CA PHE A 240 -4.08 -6.24 -6.14
C PHE A 240 -5.17 -6.52 -7.18
N ASN A 241 -4.94 -7.46 -8.11
CA ASN A 241 -5.95 -7.90 -9.07
C ASN A 241 -7.08 -8.69 -8.36
N SER A 242 -8.33 -8.29 -8.62
CA SER A 242 -9.56 -8.82 -8.00
C SER A 242 -9.81 -10.33 -8.23
N ASN A 243 -9.10 -10.95 -9.18
CA ASN A 243 -9.19 -12.38 -9.46
C ASN A 243 -8.24 -13.24 -8.58
N ARG A 244 -8.03 -12.85 -7.32
CA ARG A 244 -7.26 -13.64 -6.34
C ARG A 244 -8.18 -14.16 -5.24
N TYR A 245 -7.90 -15.38 -4.78
CA TYR A 245 -8.63 -16.05 -3.70
C TYR A 245 -8.05 -15.67 -2.32
N VAL A 246 -7.83 -14.38 -2.10
CA VAL A 246 -7.37 -13.87 -0.80
C VAL A 246 -8.43 -14.19 0.25
N GLY A 247 -8.00 -14.59 1.45
CA GLY A 247 -8.91 -15.00 2.53
C GLY A 247 -9.63 -16.34 2.31
N VAL A 248 -9.41 -17.03 1.19
CA VAL A 248 -9.92 -18.39 0.97
C VAL A 248 -8.91 -19.40 1.52
N PRO A 249 -9.29 -20.31 2.44
CA PRO A 249 -8.40 -21.33 2.95
C PRO A 249 -7.85 -22.17 1.78
N PHE A 250 -6.54 -22.39 1.74
CA PHE A 250 -5.86 -23.07 0.63
C PHE A 250 -5.96 -22.38 -0.75
N GLY A 251 -6.42 -21.12 -0.80
CA GLY A 251 -6.63 -20.36 -2.05
C GLY A 251 -5.37 -20.19 -2.92
N LYS A 252 -4.16 -20.22 -2.31
CA LYS A 252 -2.88 -20.20 -3.03
C LYS A 252 -2.75 -21.40 -4.00
N PHE A 253 -3.31 -22.56 -3.65
CA PHE A 253 -3.31 -23.76 -4.50
C PHE A 253 -4.37 -23.69 -5.61
N LEU A 254 -5.41 -22.88 -5.45
CA LEU A 254 -6.44 -22.65 -6.48
C LEU A 254 -5.94 -21.72 -7.60
N ASN A 255 -4.88 -20.94 -7.36
CA ASN A 255 -4.25 -20.11 -8.38
C ASN A 255 -2.71 -20.16 -8.31
N PRO A 256 -2.11 -21.32 -8.66
CA PRO A 256 -0.68 -21.54 -8.50
C PRO A 256 0.13 -20.64 -9.43
N ARG A 257 -0.35 -20.36 -10.65
CA ARG A 257 0.35 -19.50 -11.63
C ARG A 257 0.61 -18.10 -11.07
N LYS A 258 -0.42 -17.43 -10.53
CA LYS A 258 -0.26 -16.09 -9.94
C LYS A 258 0.59 -16.12 -8.67
N THR A 259 0.45 -17.16 -7.86
CA THR A 259 1.27 -17.33 -6.64
C THR A 259 2.74 -17.50 -6.98
N LEU A 260 3.06 -18.32 -8.00
CA LEU A 260 4.41 -18.51 -8.49
C LEU A 260 4.97 -17.25 -9.15
N LYS A 261 4.16 -16.54 -9.96
CA LYS A 261 4.56 -15.25 -10.55
C LYS A 261 4.93 -14.22 -9.46
N ALA A 262 4.09 -14.06 -8.44
CA ALA A 262 4.39 -13.16 -7.32
C ALA A 262 5.67 -13.59 -6.58
N LYS A 263 5.88 -14.89 -6.35
CA LYS A 263 7.13 -15.35 -5.73
C LYS A 263 8.37 -15.10 -6.60
N ALA A 264 8.26 -15.30 -7.91
CA ALA A 264 9.36 -15.04 -8.85
C ALA A 264 9.72 -13.54 -8.88
N LEU A 265 8.71 -12.67 -9.03
CA LEU A 265 8.89 -11.22 -8.98
C LEU A 265 9.53 -10.77 -7.66
N GLY A 266 9.10 -11.33 -6.53
CA GLY A 266 9.67 -10.99 -5.21
C GLY A 266 11.15 -11.33 -5.14
N LYS A 267 11.54 -12.53 -5.60
CA LYS A 267 12.95 -12.93 -5.67
C LYS A 267 13.79 -12.06 -6.60
N GLU A 268 13.23 -11.63 -7.73
CA GLU A 268 13.92 -10.74 -8.65
C GLU A 268 14.14 -9.34 -8.05
N ILE A 269 13.13 -8.80 -7.35
CA ILE A 269 13.25 -7.54 -6.60
C ILE A 269 14.30 -7.68 -5.49
N ASP A 270 14.26 -8.77 -4.73
CA ASP A 270 15.26 -9.07 -3.69
C ASP A 270 16.67 -9.06 -4.26
N ALA A 271 16.89 -9.75 -5.38
CA ALA A 271 18.20 -9.84 -6.02
C ALA A 271 18.70 -8.46 -6.48
N LEU A 272 17.83 -7.64 -7.08
CA LEU A 272 18.19 -6.28 -7.49
C LEU A 272 18.56 -5.41 -6.29
N LEU A 273 17.73 -5.39 -5.25
CA LEU A 273 17.97 -4.58 -4.06
C LEU A 273 19.22 -5.03 -3.30
N ARG A 274 19.48 -6.34 -3.22
CA ARG A 274 20.73 -6.87 -2.64
C ARG A 274 21.95 -6.39 -3.41
N SER A 275 21.92 -6.48 -4.75
CA SER A 275 23.03 -6.00 -5.58
C SER A 275 23.32 -4.54 -5.26
N ILE A 276 22.28 -3.70 -5.19
CA ILE A 276 22.41 -2.28 -4.84
C ILE A 276 23.05 -2.09 -3.47
N ILE A 277 22.58 -2.81 -2.44
CA ILE A 277 23.09 -2.69 -1.07
C ILE A 277 24.55 -3.17 -0.99
N THR A 278 24.90 -4.25 -1.69
CA THR A 278 26.27 -4.80 -1.73
C THR A 278 27.22 -3.86 -2.49
N ASP A 279 26.80 -3.34 -3.64
CA ASP A 279 27.57 -2.38 -4.43
C ASP A 279 27.80 -1.07 -3.65
N ARG A 280 26.85 -0.69 -2.79
CA ARG A 280 27.00 0.46 -1.89
C ARG A 280 28.00 0.16 -0.77
N SER A 281 27.83 -0.98 -0.09
CA SER A 281 28.63 -1.35 1.09
C SER A 281 30.10 -1.63 0.77
N SER A 282 30.41 -1.93 -0.50
CA SER A 282 31.78 -2.20 -0.97
C SER A 282 32.56 -0.95 -1.38
N LYS A 283 31.91 0.21 -1.53
CA LYS A 283 32.60 1.47 -1.84
C LYS A 283 33.19 2.08 -0.56
N PRO A 284 34.47 2.49 -0.56
CA PRO A 284 35.07 3.13 0.61
C PRO A 284 34.33 4.44 0.92
N SER A 285 33.91 4.62 2.18
CA SER A 285 33.28 5.86 2.64
C SER A 285 34.21 7.03 2.33
N THR A 286 33.75 8.00 1.55
CA THR A 286 34.54 9.15 1.11
C THR A 286 34.85 10.15 2.23
N GLY A 287 34.63 9.80 3.50
CA GLY A 287 34.87 10.65 4.66
C GLY A 287 33.73 11.63 4.95
N GLU A 288 32.77 11.80 4.02
CA GLU A 288 31.51 12.49 4.29
C GLU A 288 30.41 11.48 4.61
N PRO A 289 29.65 11.65 5.72
CA PRO A 289 28.51 10.79 6.01
C PRO A 289 27.47 10.95 4.91
N GLU A 290 27.24 9.87 4.17
CA GLU A 290 26.29 9.82 3.08
C GLU A 290 24.87 10.02 3.63
N LYS A 291 24.21 11.09 3.19
CA LYS A 291 22.94 11.57 3.75
C LYS A 291 21.72 10.87 3.14
N ASP A 292 21.94 9.84 2.33
CA ASP A 292 20.87 9.03 1.75
C ASP A 292 20.33 8.00 2.76
N LEU A 293 19.10 7.54 2.54
CA LEU A 293 18.39 6.66 3.49
C LEU A 293 19.15 5.37 3.77
N LEU A 294 19.71 4.73 2.74
CA LEU A 294 20.51 3.52 2.88
C LEU A 294 21.78 3.79 3.70
N GLY A 295 22.47 4.91 3.47
CA GLY A 295 23.61 5.35 4.26
C GLY A 295 23.26 5.49 5.75
N VAL A 296 22.13 6.14 6.07
CA VAL A 296 21.65 6.27 7.45
C VAL A 296 21.37 4.89 8.08
N LEU A 297 20.68 4.00 7.35
CA LEU A 297 20.37 2.64 7.82
C LEU A 297 21.62 1.80 8.05
N LEU A 298 22.64 1.92 7.18
CA LEU A 298 23.90 1.21 7.30
C LEU A 298 24.75 1.75 8.46
N VAL A 299 24.78 3.06 8.68
CA VAL A 299 25.52 3.67 9.81
C VAL A 299 24.90 3.28 11.14
N GLU A 300 23.57 3.34 11.29
CA GLU A 300 22.89 2.94 12.53
C GLU A 300 23.17 1.48 12.92
N ASN A 301 23.42 0.61 11.94
CA ASN A 301 23.78 -0.79 12.16
C ASN A 301 25.21 -1.00 12.70
N THR A 302 26.08 0.00 12.65
CA THR A 302 27.51 -0.12 13.03
C THR A 302 27.86 0.43 14.41
N VAL A 303 26.97 1.16 15.07
CA VAL A 303 27.28 1.82 16.35
C VAL A 303 27.23 0.81 17.51
N ASP A 304 28.41 0.53 18.10
CA ASP A 304 28.58 -0.35 19.26
C ASP A 304 27.81 0.19 20.48
N GLY A 305 26.67 -0.44 20.77
CA GLY A 305 25.68 0.00 21.76
C GLY A 305 24.23 -0.07 21.26
N ARG A 306 24.03 0.00 19.94
CA ARG A 306 22.71 -0.13 19.28
C ARG A 306 22.51 -1.44 18.52
N LYS A 307 23.47 -2.39 18.57
CA LYS A 307 23.38 -3.71 17.90
C LYS A 307 22.08 -4.49 18.14
N LYS A 308 21.41 -4.30 19.30
CA LYS A 308 20.08 -4.93 19.57
C LYS A 308 18.92 -4.32 18.76
N ARG A 309 19.11 -3.17 18.11
CA ARG A 309 18.11 -2.43 17.32
C ARG A 309 18.47 -2.33 15.83
N ALA A 310 19.64 -2.84 15.44
CA ALA A 310 20.07 -2.87 14.05
C ALA A 310 19.12 -3.73 13.19
N LEU A 311 18.94 -3.33 11.93
CA LEU A 311 18.22 -4.11 10.94
C LEU A 311 19.17 -5.11 10.27
N THR A 312 18.74 -6.34 10.10
CA THR A 312 19.46 -7.32 9.28
C THR A 312 19.46 -6.91 7.81
N THR A 313 20.36 -7.46 6.99
CA THR A 313 20.37 -7.19 5.55
C THR A 313 19.01 -7.50 4.89
N GLU A 314 18.33 -8.56 5.34
CA GLU A 314 16.96 -8.91 4.88
C GLU A 314 15.95 -7.82 5.23
N GLU A 315 15.98 -7.35 6.48
CA GLU A 315 15.09 -6.29 6.93
C GLU A 315 15.36 -4.99 6.18
N VAL A 316 16.63 -4.66 5.91
CA VAL A 316 16.99 -3.51 5.07
C VAL A 316 16.40 -3.68 3.67
N VAL A 317 16.56 -4.84 3.01
CA VAL A 317 15.96 -5.11 1.68
C VAL A 317 14.45 -4.92 1.70
N ASP A 318 13.76 -5.44 2.73
CA ASP A 318 12.31 -5.32 2.86
C ASP A 318 11.84 -3.88 3.11
N GLU A 319 12.61 -3.09 3.87
CA GLU A 319 12.36 -1.65 4.01
C GLU A 319 12.58 -0.91 2.70
N CYS A 320 13.60 -1.28 1.94
CA CYS A 320 13.87 -0.70 0.64
C CYS A 320 12.70 -0.89 -0.33
N LYS A 321 12.10 -2.11 -0.38
CA LYS A 321 10.86 -2.35 -1.16
C LYS A 321 9.73 -1.43 -0.71
N THR A 322 9.55 -1.30 0.60
CA THR A 322 8.50 -0.47 1.20
C THR A 322 8.64 0.99 0.79
N LEU A 323 9.84 1.53 0.88
CA LEU A 323 10.16 2.92 0.59
C LEU A 323 10.09 3.24 -0.91
N PHE A 324 10.61 2.35 -1.76
CA PHE A 324 10.49 2.47 -3.21
C PHE A 324 9.03 2.54 -3.65
N PHE A 325 8.21 1.60 -3.18
CA PHE A 325 6.80 1.56 -3.55
C PHE A 325 6.03 2.77 -3.02
N ALA A 326 6.19 3.06 -1.72
CA ALA A 326 5.45 4.14 -1.07
C ALA A 326 5.81 5.52 -1.63
N GLY A 327 7.10 5.81 -1.81
CA GLY A 327 7.59 7.12 -2.26
C GLY A 327 7.35 7.40 -3.74
N HIS A 328 7.17 6.36 -4.56
CA HIS A 328 7.02 6.48 -6.00
C HIS A 328 5.57 6.70 -6.41
N GLU A 329 4.72 5.68 -6.27
CA GLU A 329 3.37 5.73 -6.84
C GLU A 329 2.47 6.74 -6.13
N THR A 330 2.54 6.83 -4.79
CA THR A 330 1.61 7.70 -4.05
C THR A 330 1.87 9.18 -4.32
N THR A 331 3.14 9.58 -4.40
CA THR A 331 3.58 10.94 -4.75
C THR A 331 3.20 11.26 -6.19
N ALA A 332 3.45 10.33 -7.11
CA ALA A 332 3.16 10.54 -8.53
C ALA A 332 1.67 10.74 -8.79
N LEU A 333 0.81 9.93 -8.16
CA LEU A 333 -0.65 10.09 -8.25
C LEU A 333 -1.12 11.42 -7.68
N ALA A 334 -0.63 11.81 -6.49
CA ALA A 334 -1.01 13.09 -5.88
C ALA A 334 -0.64 14.29 -6.76
N LEU A 335 0.58 14.29 -7.32
CA LEU A 335 1.05 15.37 -8.21
C LEU A 335 0.31 15.38 -9.55
N THR A 336 0.01 14.21 -10.11
CA THR A 336 -0.76 14.10 -11.36
C THR A 336 -2.15 14.71 -11.20
N TRP A 337 -2.87 14.35 -10.13
CA TRP A 337 -4.17 14.97 -9.83
C TRP A 337 -4.06 16.46 -9.52
N THR A 338 -3.00 16.90 -8.83
CA THR A 338 -2.74 18.31 -8.57
C THR A 338 -2.59 19.09 -9.88
N LEU A 339 -1.78 18.61 -10.82
CA LEU A 339 -1.58 19.26 -12.11
C LEU A 339 -2.84 19.27 -12.96
N LEU A 340 -3.61 18.18 -12.97
CA LEU A 340 -4.89 18.12 -13.65
C LEU A 340 -5.87 19.17 -13.10
N LEU A 341 -6.05 19.22 -11.77
CA LEU A 341 -6.96 20.18 -11.15
C LEU A 341 -6.49 21.61 -11.36
N LEU A 342 -5.19 21.91 -11.27
CA LEU A 342 -4.67 23.25 -11.57
C LEU A 342 -4.86 23.64 -13.04
N GLY A 343 -4.83 22.67 -13.97
CA GLY A 343 -5.16 22.90 -15.37
C GLY A 343 -6.64 23.24 -15.59
N LEU A 344 -7.54 22.65 -14.78
CA LEU A 344 -8.97 22.93 -14.79
C LEU A 344 -9.36 24.19 -14.01
N HIS A 345 -8.49 24.65 -13.10
CA HIS A 345 -8.71 25.79 -12.21
C HIS A 345 -7.57 26.84 -12.33
N PRO A 346 -7.48 27.57 -13.47
CA PRO A 346 -6.40 28.54 -13.70
C PRO A 346 -6.33 29.68 -12.67
N GLU A 347 -7.45 30.02 -12.05
CA GLU A 347 -7.53 31.00 -10.96
C GLU A 347 -6.69 30.59 -9.74
N TRP A 348 -6.71 29.31 -9.39
CA TRP A 348 -5.87 28.77 -8.33
C TRP A 348 -4.42 28.64 -8.78
N GLN A 349 -4.19 28.23 -10.03
CA GLN A 349 -2.85 28.18 -10.62
C GLN A 349 -2.15 29.54 -10.55
N ASN A 350 -2.85 30.63 -10.88
CA ASN A 350 -2.32 31.99 -10.82
C ASN A 350 -2.04 32.44 -9.38
N GLN A 351 -2.96 32.17 -8.45
CA GLN A 351 -2.74 32.48 -7.03
C GLN A 351 -1.53 31.74 -6.44
N LEU A 352 -1.27 30.50 -6.86
CA LEU A 352 -0.09 29.76 -6.45
C LEU A 352 1.19 30.36 -7.04
N ARG A 353 1.17 30.80 -8.31
CA ARG A 353 2.32 31.51 -8.92
C ARG A 353 2.65 32.80 -8.18
N GLU A 354 1.64 33.58 -7.79
CA GLU A 354 1.82 34.79 -7.00
C GLU A 354 2.44 34.49 -5.62
N GLU A 355 1.90 33.48 -4.91
CA GLU A 355 2.45 33.05 -3.62
C GLU A 355 3.90 32.56 -3.75
N ILE A 356 4.22 31.79 -4.79
CA ILE A 356 5.59 31.34 -5.05
C ILE A 356 6.52 32.53 -5.25
N LYS A 357 6.13 33.53 -6.03
CA LYS A 357 6.93 34.75 -6.23
C LYS A 357 7.12 35.54 -4.95
N GLU A 358 6.08 35.68 -4.14
CA GLU A 358 6.14 36.39 -2.86
C GLU A 358 7.09 35.72 -1.86
N VAL A 359 7.02 34.38 -1.75
CA VAL A 359 7.75 33.62 -0.72
C VAL A 359 9.16 33.24 -1.17
N LEU A 360 9.32 32.81 -2.43
CA LEU A 360 10.59 32.28 -2.96
C LEU A 360 11.33 33.29 -3.85
N GLY A 361 10.65 34.31 -4.38
CA GLY A 361 11.21 35.23 -5.38
C GLY A 361 11.25 34.63 -6.78
N ASP A 362 11.89 35.33 -7.71
CA ASP A 362 12.02 34.93 -9.12
C ASP A 362 13.27 34.06 -9.40
N GLY A 363 14.00 33.64 -8.35
CA GLY A 363 15.22 32.86 -8.47
C GLY A 363 14.97 31.38 -8.78
N LYS A 364 15.87 30.75 -9.54
CA LYS A 364 15.85 29.29 -9.78
C LYS A 364 16.21 28.47 -8.53
N MET A 365 16.90 29.07 -7.57
CA MET A 365 17.35 28.38 -6.36
C MET A 365 16.23 28.35 -5.32
N ILE A 366 15.71 27.15 -5.03
CA ILE A 366 14.66 26.96 -4.03
C ILE A 366 15.30 26.75 -2.65
N ASP A 367 15.04 27.68 -1.73
CA ASP A 367 15.37 27.49 -0.32
C ASP A 367 14.26 26.71 0.39
N ALA A 368 14.54 25.44 0.70
CA ALA A 368 13.60 24.56 1.38
C ALA A 368 13.07 25.10 2.72
N THR A 369 13.83 25.98 3.39
CA THR A 369 13.39 26.58 4.67
C THR A 369 12.21 27.55 4.49
N LYS A 370 12.01 28.07 3.28
CA LYS A 370 10.92 29.00 2.96
C LYS A 370 9.64 28.30 2.53
N LEU A 371 9.69 27.00 2.21
CA LEU A 371 8.53 26.24 1.74
C LEU A 371 7.36 26.23 2.74
N GLY A 372 7.65 26.34 4.04
CA GLY A 372 6.62 26.48 5.08
C GLY A 372 5.76 27.74 4.94
N GLY A 373 6.18 28.74 4.16
CA GLY A 373 5.41 29.94 3.85
C GLY A 373 4.37 29.78 2.75
N LEU A 374 4.41 28.69 1.96
CA LEU A 374 3.48 28.44 0.85
C LEU A 374 2.12 27.90 1.33
N ARG A 375 1.33 28.76 1.97
CA ARG A 375 0.08 28.38 2.63
C ARG A 375 -1.00 27.93 1.64
N LYS A 376 -1.21 28.67 0.54
CA LYS A 376 -2.18 28.32 -0.50
C LYS A 376 -1.78 27.03 -1.22
N MET A 377 -0.49 26.81 -1.45
CA MET A 377 0.00 25.51 -1.94
C MET A 377 -0.43 24.38 -1.01
N GLY A 378 -0.27 24.57 0.31
CA GLY A 378 -0.76 23.61 1.31
C GLY A 378 -2.27 23.37 1.24
N TRP A 379 -3.08 24.41 1.00
CA TRP A 379 -4.53 24.25 0.80
C TRP A 379 -4.87 23.42 -0.43
N VAL A 380 -4.23 23.72 -1.57
CA VAL A 380 -4.44 22.96 -2.82
C VAL A 380 -4.04 21.51 -2.65
N MET A 381 -2.88 21.22 -2.05
CA MET A 381 -2.45 19.84 -1.80
C MET A 381 -3.41 19.08 -0.89
N ASN A 382 -3.93 19.72 0.16
CA ASN A 382 -4.92 19.11 1.04
C ASN A 382 -6.25 18.85 0.32
N GLU A 383 -6.71 19.77 -0.53
CA GLU A 383 -7.95 19.60 -1.30
C GLU A 383 -7.82 18.50 -2.36
N VAL A 384 -6.66 18.43 -3.04
CA VAL A 384 -6.34 17.33 -3.95
C VAL A 384 -6.38 16.00 -3.22
N LEU A 385 -5.74 15.88 -2.04
CA LEU A 385 -5.73 14.63 -1.28
C LEU A 385 -7.10 14.29 -0.66
N ARG A 386 -7.96 15.29 -0.42
CA ARG A 386 -9.34 15.09 0.02
C ARG A 386 -10.21 14.50 -1.11
N LEU A 387 -10.01 14.97 -2.33
CA LEU A 387 -10.76 14.52 -3.51
C LEU A 387 -10.19 13.22 -4.12
N TYR A 388 -8.86 13.14 -4.17
CA TYR A 388 -8.07 12.11 -4.85
C TYR A 388 -7.00 11.52 -3.92
N PRO A 389 -7.37 10.84 -2.82
CA PRO A 389 -6.42 10.19 -1.94
C PRO A 389 -5.65 9.07 -2.65
N SER A 390 -4.31 9.15 -2.69
CA SER A 390 -3.45 8.10 -3.26
C SER A 390 -3.58 6.75 -2.54
N ALA A 391 -3.97 6.76 -1.27
CA ALA A 391 -4.28 5.59 -0.46
C ALA A 391 -5.70 5.73 0.09
N PRO A 392 -6.73 5.42 -0.70
CA PRO A 392 -8.13 5.70 -0.36
C PRO A 392 -8.67 4.78 0.73
N ASN A 393 -7.90 3.81 1.23
CA ASN A 393 -8.39 2.99 2.32
C ASN A 393 -7.31 2.58 3.32
N VAL A 394 -7.68 2.51 4.60
CA VAL A 394 -6.82 2.00 5.67
C VAL A 394 -7.43 0.74 6.30
N GLN A 395 -6.58 -0.25 6.56
CA GLN A 395 -7.01 -1.55 7.10
C GLN A 395 -6.41 -1.85 8.46
N ARG A 396 -7.23 -2.30 9.41
CA ARG A 396 -6.83 -2.67 10.78
C ARG A 396 -7.56 -3.92 11.26
N GLN A 397 -6.90 -4.77 12.03
CA GLN A 397 -7.49 -5.95 12.65
C GLN A 397 -7.55 -5.77 14.17
N ALA A 398 -8.72 -5.97 14.75
CA ALA A 398 -8.89 -5.98 16.20
C ALA A 398 -8.18 -7.19 16.83
N ARG A 399 -7.38 -6.96 17.89
CA ARG A 399 -6.73 -8.03 18.67
C ARG A 399 -7.50 -8.40 19.95
N GLN A 400 -8.61 -7.71 20.23
CA GLN A 400 -9.52 -7.98 21.34
C GLN A 400 -10.96 -7.63 20.96
N ASP A 401 -11.92 -8.03 21.79
CA ASP A 401 -13.33 -7.70 21.59
C ASP A 401 -13.51 -6.18 21.69
N ILE A 402 -14.38 -5.63 20.86
CA ILE A 402 -14.70 -4.20 20.82
C ILE A 402 -16.18 -4.07 21.11
N GLN A 403 -16.55 -3.15 21.99
CA GLN A 403 -17.94 -2.75 22.12
C GLN A 403 -18.04 -1.35 21.54
N VAL A 404 -18.91 -1.13 20.56
CA VAL A 404 -19.27 0.22 20.11
C VAL A 404 -20.79 0.32 20.18
N ASP A 405 -21.28 1.25 21.00
CA ASP A 405 -22.70 1.33 21.40
C ASP A 405 -23.23 -0.03 21.90
N LYS A 406 -24.23 -0.58 21.20
CA LYS A 406 -24.86 -1.88 21.49
C LYS A 406 -24.24 -3.04 20.71
N LEU A 407 -23.28 -2.76 19.83
CA LEU A 407 -22.66 -3.75 18.96
C LEU A 407 -21.39 -4.30 19.61
N LEU A 408 -21.39 -5.61 19.86
CA LEU A 408 -20.20 -6.35 20.27
C LEU A 408 -19.50 -6.93 19.04
N PHE A 409 -18.23 -6.58 18.89
CA PHE A 409 -17.28 -7.07 17.90
C PHE A 409 -16.34 -8.09 18.56
N PRO A 410 -16.53 -9.40 18.37
CA PRO A 410 -15.65 -10.43 18.94
C PRO A 410 -14.21 -10.40 18.39
N THR A 411 -13.26 -10.88 19.19
CA THR A 411 -11.90 -11.25 18.75
C THR A 411 -11.93 -12.56 17.97
N ALA A 412 -10.86 -12.77 17.19
CA ALA A 412 -10.53 -13.91 16.32
C ALA A 412 -11.01 -15.32 16.79
N PRO A 413 -11.22 -16.29 15.87
CA PRO A 413 -10.46 -16.48 14.62
C PRO A 413 -11.06 -15.82 13.39
N THR A 414 -12.16 -15.08 13.52
CA THR A 414 -13.04 -14.73 12.38
C THR A 414 -13.50 -13.28 12.45
N PHE A 415 -12.59 -12.33 12.69
CA PHE A 415 -12.93 -10.90 12.64
C PHE A 415 -11.92 -10.07 11.87
N GLY A 416 -12.54 -9.15 11.13
CA GLY A 416 -12.06 -8.63 9.88
C GLY A 416 -11.17 -7.44 9.96
N SER A 417 -10.39 -7.29 8.91
CA SER A 417 -9.83 -5.99 8.63
C SER A 417 -10.98 -5.00 8.50
N MET A 418 -10.87 -3.88 9.20
CA MET A 418 -11.69 -2.74 8.87
C MET A 418 -11.19 -2.14 7.58
N LEU A 419 -12.07 -1.41 6.90
CA LEU A 419 -11.70 -0.54 5.81
C LEU A 419 -12.27 0.84 6.11
N PHE A 420 -11.36 1.81 6.27
CA PHE A 420 -11.70 3.23 6.39
C PHE A 420 -11.48 3.86 5.02
N PRO A 421 -12.52 4.26 4.27
CA PRO A 421 -12.41 4.92 2.99
C PRO A 421 -11.97 6.39 3.11
#